data_AF-F6V0E5-F1
#
_entry.id   AF-F6V0E5-F1
#
_cell.length_a   1.000
_cell.length_b   1.000
_cell.length_c   1.000
_cell.angle_alpha   90.00
_cell.angle_beta   90.00
_cell.angle_gamma   90.00
#
_symmetry.space_group_name_H-M   'P 1'
#
loop_
_entity.id
_entity.type
_entity.pdbx_description
1 polymer ?
#
loop_
_entity_poly.entity_id
_entity_poly.type
_entity_poly.pdbx_seq_one_letter_code
_entity_poly.pdbx_strand_id
1 'polypeptide(L)'
;MESPVDLQDFYGVRALVRFLCVHEWDQETGNAAIECQHDGTWTENPMCVTRCQRPATPANMRPNGVLQDYYYVGNHVEFRCMDASDHLLASSMSCNRDRTWRGEPACVKRCGRPVFPTNMRTQAALLNSYQVGDRVTLECVHRSDALGGNAVIECQDNGAWTENPTCARRCSRPHNPVNMRPAVVLEDIYEVGDSVRFQCVHVSDRLVGNAAIVCQDDRTWTDNPTCVARCTLPDTPAQFRIEITNNQQELYEIGAVITFG
;
A
#
# COMPACT_ATOMS: atom_id res chain seq x y z
N MET A 1 21.17 -46.18 -17.23
CA MET A 1 22.54 -46.52 -17.65
C MET A 1 22.41 -47.68 -18.62
N GLU A 2 22.11 -47.40 -19.89
CA GLU A 2 22.17 -48.42 -20.95
C GLU A 2 23.63 -48.58 -21.40
N SER A 3 24.04 -49.81 -21.68
CA SER A 3 25.41 -50.18 -22.01
C SER A 3 25.87 -49.53 -23.33
N PRO A 4 27.19 -49.46 -23.61
CA PRO A 4 27.64 -49.11 -24.95
C PRO A 4 27.10 -50.16 -25.92
N VAL A 5 26.48 -49.72 -27.01
CA VAL A 5 26.21 -50.59 -28.15
C VAL A 5 27.58 -50.96 -28.72
N ASP A 6 27.91 -52.25 -28.72
CA ASP A 6 29.19 -52.76 -29.22
C ASP A 6 29.25 -52.52 -30.73
N LEU A 7 29.96 -51.46 -31.13
CA LEU A 7 30.13 -51.11 -32.54
C LEU A 7 31.08 -52.13 -33.16
N GLN A 8 30.64 -52.77 -34.25
CA GLN A 8 31.49 -53.69 -35.01
C GLN A 8 32.62 -52.93 -35.73
N ASP A 9 33.76 -53.58 -35.87
CA ASP A 9 34.92 -53.03 -36.58
C ASP A 9 34.66 -52.82 -38.10
N PHE A 10 33.71 -53.57 -38.68
CA PHE A 10 33.39 -53.52 -40.10
C PHE A 10 31.89 -53.69 -40.36
N TYR A 11 31.34 -52.83 -41.22
CA TYR A 11 29.95 -52.87 -41.68
C TYR A 11 29.89 -53.10 -43.19
N GLY A 12 29.01 -53.98 -43.63
CA GLY A 12 28.76 -54.22 -45.06
C GLY A 12 27.94 -53.09 -45.71
N VAL A 13 27.96 -53.04 -47.05
CA VAL A 13 27.11 -52.12 -47.81
C VAL A 13 25.63 -52.40 -47.50
N ARG A 14 24.83 -51.34 -47.34
CA ARG A 14 23.43 -51.34 -46.85
C ARG A 14 23.26 -51.68 -45.36
N ALA A 15 24.33 -51.75 -44.59
CA ALA A 15 24.21 -51.81 -43.13
C ALA A 15 23.53 -50.54 -42.61
N LEU A 16 22.64 -50.69 -41.63
CA LEU A 16 21.94 -49.60 -40.96
C LEU A 16 22.41 -49.49 -39.52
N VAL A 17 22.83 -48.29 -39.12
CA VAL A 17 23.18 -47.96 -37.73
C VAL A 17 22.20 -46.93 -37.23
N ARG A 18 21.49 -47.26 -36.14
CA ARG A 18 20.55 -46.35 -35.51
C ARG A 18 21.26 -45.51 -34.46
N PHE A 19 21.07 -44.20 -34.53
CA PHE A 19 21.52 -43.28 -33.50
C PHE A 19 20.41 -43.10 -32.48
N LEU A 20 20.79 -42.88 -31.23
CA LEU A 20 19.90 -42.51 -30.16
C LEU A 20 20.46 -41.24 -29.53
N CYS A 21 19.58 -40.30 -29.22
CA CYS A 21 20.01 -39.16 -28.44
C CYS A 21 20.44 -39.59 -27.04
N VAL A 22 21.55 -39.04 -26.57
CA VAL A 22 22.13 -39.31 -25.24
C VAL A 22 21.12 -39.02 -24.13
N HIS A 23 20.20 -38.09 -24.36
CA HIS A 23 19.10 -37.80 -23.47
C HIS A 23 17.77 -38.20 -24.13
N GLU A 24 16.95 -38.98 -23.42
CA GLU A 24 15.65 -39.52 -23.89
C GLU A 24 14.65 -38.45 -24.37
N TRP A 25 14.89 -37.20 -24.01
CA TRP A 25 14.04 -36.04 -24.28
C TRP A 25 14.49 -35.19 -25.46
N ASP A 26 15.68 -35.44 -26.00
CA ASP A 26 16.09 -34.86 -27.27
C ASP A 26 15.44 -35.69 -28.40
N GLN A 27 15.03 -35.01 -29.47
CA GLN A 27 14.42 -35.68 -30.62
C GLN A 27 15.41 -35.70 -31.79
N GLU A 28 15.56 -36.85 -32.42
CA GLU A 28 16.28 -36.99 -33.68
C GLU A 28 15.51 -36.25 -34.78
N THR A 29 16.19 -35.35 -35.48
CA THR A 29 15.69 -34.75 -36.71
C THR A 29 16.51 -35.29 -37.88
N GLY A 30 15.83 -35.77 -38.92
CA GLY A 30 16.44 -36.50 -40.05
C GLY A 30 16.16 -37.99 -39.99
N ASN A 31 16.96 -38.79 -40.70
CA ASN A 31 16.86 -40.25 -40.67
C ASN A 31 17.48 -40.78 -39.36
N ALA A 32 16.66 -41.40 -38.51
CA ALA A 32 17.08 -42.01 -37.24
C ALA A 32 18.16 -43.10 -37.40
N ALA A 33 18.30 -43.65 -38.61
CA ALA A 33 19.35 -44.59 -38.96
C ALA A 33 20.12 -44.13 -40.20
N ILE A 34 21.44 -44.30 -40.16
CA ILE A 34 22.33 -44.05 -41.29
C ILE A 34 22.66 -45.34 -42.03
N GLU A 35 22.84 -45.26 -43.35
CA GLU A 35 23.12 -46.40 -44.23
C GLU A 35 24.54 -46.33 -44.81
N CYS A 36 25.26 -47.46 -44.81
CA CYS A 36 26.56 -47.60 -45.47
C CYS A 36 26.38 -47.76 -46.98
N GLN A 37 26.88 -46.80 -47.75
CA GLN A 37 26.71 -46.70 -49.20
C GLN A 37 27.71 -47.55 -49.98
N HIS A 38 27.47 -47.71 -51.28
CA HIS A 38 28.31 -48.50 -52.17
C HIS A 38 29.75 -47.96 -52.33
N ASP A 39 29.97 -46.67 -52.04
CA ASP A 39 31.29 -46.03 -52.06
C ASP A 39 32.03 -46.13 -50.71
N GLY A 40 31.44 -46.80 -49.72
CA GLY A 40 32.00 -46.95 -48.38
C GLY A 40 31.78 -45.76 -47.45
N THR A 41 30.96 -44.77 -47.84
CA THR A 41 30.57 -43.65 -46.98
C THR A 41 29.21 -43.89 -46.31
N TRP A 42 28.92 -43.20 -45.22
CA TRP A 42 27.61 -43.25 -44.56
C TRP A 42 26.72 -42.09 -44.99
N THR A 43 25.40 -42.29 -44.99
CA THR A 43 24.42 -41.20 -45.14
C THR A 43 24.53 -40.17 -44.00
N GLU A 44 23.96 -38.97 -44.19
CA GLU A 44 24.00 -37.89 -43.19
C GLU A 44 23.50 -38.31 -41.79
N ASN A 45 24.22 -37.89 -40.75
CA ASN A 45 23.88 -38.16 -39.36
C ASN A 45 22.59 -37.42 -38.93
N PRO A 46 21.72 -38.05 -38.12
CA PRO A 46 20.61 -37.35 -37.49
C PRO A 46 21.11 -36.31 -36.49
N MET A 47 20.35 -35.23 -36.30
CA MET A 47 20.64 -34.22 -35.28
C MET A 47 19.75 -34.42 -34.06
N CYS A 48 20.36 -34.45 -32.88
CA CYS A 48 19.62 -34.38 -31.62
C CYS A 48 19.33 -32.93 -31.28
N VAL A 49 18.04 -32.57 -31.26
CA VAL A 49 17.60 -31.21 -30.96
C VAL A 49 16.82 -31.17 -29.66
N THR A 50 17.24 -30.28 -28.78
CA THR A 50 16.54 -29.96 -27.54
C THR A 50 15.35 -29.05 -27.83
N ARG A 51 14.18 -29.38 -27.26
CA ARG A 51 12.93 -28.66 -27.50
C ARG A 51 12.22 -28.34 -26.18
N CYS A 52 11.49 -27.24 -26.16
CA CYS A 52 10.51 -26.96 -25.11
C CYS A 52 9.15 -27.52 -25.51
N GLN A 53 8.42 -28.05 -24.53
CA GLN A 53 7.00 -28.39 -24.68
C GLN A 53 6.17 -27.12 -24.90
N ARG A 54 4.94 -27.27 -25.40
CA ARG A 54 3.95 -26.19 -25.47
C ARG A 54 3.92 -25.41 -24.15
N PRO A 55 4.13 -24.09 -24.16
CA PRO A 55 4.08 -23.29 -22.95
C PRO A 55 2.64 -23.22 -22.40
N ALA A 56 2.53 -23.08 -21.09
CA ALA A 56 1.25 -22.70 -20.48
C ALA A 56 0.87 -21.29 -20.95
N THR A 57 -0.42 -21.07 -21.21
CA THR A 57 -0.92 -19.72 -21.55
C THR A 57 -1.04 -18.90 -20.26
N PRO A 58 -0.39 -17.73 -20.15
CA PRO A 58 -0.50 -16.87 -18.97
C PRO A 58 -1.94 -16.41 -18.73
N ALA A 59 -2.25 -16.10 -17.47
CA ALA A 59 -3.56 -15.58 -17.09
C ALA A 59 -3.88 -14.27 -17.82
N ASN A 60 -5.15 -14.07 -18.19
CA ASN A 60 -5.63 -12.87 -18.90
C ASN A 60 -4.98 -12.61 -20.28
N MET A 61 -4.29 -13.61 -20.84
CA MET A 61 -3.61 -13.50 -22.13
C MET A 61 -4.05 -14.58 -23.11
N ARG A 62 -3.81 -14.33 -24.40
CA ARG A 62 -3.95 -15.30 -25.48
C ARG A 62 -2.74 -15.24 -26.42
N PRO A 63 -2.30 -16.37 -26.99
CA PRO A 63 -1.19 -16.38 -27.94
C PRO A 63 -1.53 -15.60 -29.22
N ASN A 64 -0.51 -14.99 -29.83
CA ASN A 64 -0.57 -14.38 -31.16
C ASN A 64 -0.54 -15.46 -32.26
N GLY A 65 -1.49 -16.39 -32.21
CA GLY A 65 -1.56 -17.54 -33.10
C GLY A 65 -1.88 -18.84 -32.37
N VAL A 66 -1.72 -19.96 -33.06
CA VAL A 66 -1.91 -21.29 -32.46
C VAL A 66 -0.58 -21.77 -31.88
N LEU A 67 -0.57 -22.11 -30.59
CA LEU A 67 0.62 -22.69 -29.97
C LEU A 67 0.89 -24.10 -30.56
N GLN A 68 2.11 -24.33 -30.98
CA GLN A 68 2.58 -25.65 -31.43
C GLN A 68 2.78 -26.56 -30.21
N ASP A 69 2.87 -27.87 -30.45
CA ASP A 69 3.14 -28.83 -29.38
C ASP A 69 4.58 -28.71 -28.85
N TYR A 70 5.52 -28.24 -29.70
CA TYR A 70 6.94 -28.14 -29.37
C TYR A 70 7.63 -26.97 -30.07
N TYR A 71 8.62 -26.38 -29.41
CA TYR A 71 9.44 -25.27 -29.92
C TYR A 71 10.93 -25.55 -29.78
N TYR A 72 11.73 -25.10 -30.74
CA TYR A 72 13.19 -25.23 -30.66
C TYR A 72 13.79 -24.18 -29.72
N VAL A 73 14.93 -24.50 -29.12
CA VAL A 73 15.70 -23.52 -28.33
C VAL A 73 15.97 -22.26 -29.14
N GLY A 74 15.73 -21.10 -28.53
CA GLY A 74 15.81 -19.79 -29.17
C GLY A 74 14.52 -19.34 -29.85
N ASN A 75 13.53 -20.22 -30.04
CA ASN A 75 12.19 -19.80 -30.44
C ASN A 75 11.53 -19.02 -29.29
N HIS A 76 10.68 -18.07 -29.67
CA HIS A 76 9.84 -17.32 -28.76
C HIS A 76 8.39 -17.41 -29.22
N VAL A 77 7.49 -17.30 -28.26
CA VAL A 77 6.06 -17.15 -28.52
C VAL A 77 5.61 -15.83 -27.95
N GLU A 78 4.70 -15.17 -28.67
CA GLU A 78 4.12 -13.90 -28.26
C GLU A 78 2.67 -14.07 -27.82
N PHE A 79 2.28 -13.24 -26.88
CA PHE A 79 0.95 -13.14 -26.32
C PHE A 79 0.45 -11.72 -26.40
N ARG A 80 -0.86 -11.60 -26.32
CA ARG A 80 -1.59 -10.34 -26.19
C ARG A 80 -2.66 -10.48 -25.12
N CYS A 81 -3.10 -9.35 -24.58
CA CYS A 81 -4.17 -9.32 -23.61
C CYS A 81 -5.49 -9.84 -24.21
N MET A 82 -6.29 -10.51 -23.37
CA MET A 82 -7.64 -10.89 -23.75
C MET A 82 -8.55 -9.67 -23.86
N ASP A 83 -8.47 -8.75 -22.90
CA ASP A 83 -9.10 -7.44 -22.97
C ASP A 83 -8.18 -6.46 -23.71
N ALA A 84 -8.72 -5.73 -24.69
CA ALA A 84 -7.96 -4.75 -25.47
C ALA A 84 -7.66 -3.46 -24.68
N SER A 85 -8.33 -3.23 -23.54
CA SER A 85 -8.11 -2.09 -22.66
C SER A 85 -6.98 -2.29 -21.65
N ASP A 86 -6.57 -3.54 -21.43
CA ASP A 86 -5.43 -3.89 -20.58
C ASP A 86 -4.10 -3.48 -21.21
N HIS A 87 -3.11 -3.20 -20.36
CA HIS A 87 -1.77 -2.85 -20.78
C HIS A 87 -0.85 -4.08 -20.79
N LEU A 88 -0.15 -4.27 -21.92
CA LEU A 88 0.82 -5.34 -22.10
C LEU A 88 2.17 -4.95 -21.50
N LEU A 89 2.49 -5.49 -20.32
CA LEU A 89 3.75 -5.21 -19.62
C LEU A 89 4.92 -5.98 -20.24
N ALA A 90 4.67 -7.25 -20.57
CA ALA A 90 5.59 -8.12 -21.29
C ALA A 90 4.79 -9.04 -22.22
N SER A 91 5.31 -9.28 -23.42
CA SER A 91 4.56 -9.95 -24.48
C SER A 91 5.05 -11.35 -24.82
N SER A 92 6.26 -11.74 -24.43
CA SER A 92 6.87 -12.96 -24.96
C SER A 92 7.53 -13.83 -23.91
N MET A 93 7.62 -15.11 -24.25
CA MET A 93 8.47 -16.08 -23.57
C MET A 93 9.32 -16.83 -24.59
N SER A 94 10.54 -17.18 -24.19
CA SER A 94 11.57 -17.78 -25.03
C SER A 94 11.96 -19.16 -24.50
N CYS A 95 12.07 -20.13 -25.41
CA CYS A 95 12.52 -21.48 -25.11
C CYS A 95 14.04 -21.47 -24.91
N ASN A 96 14.50 -21.85 -23.72
CA ASN A 96 15.92 -21.88 -23.38
C ASN A 96 16.53 -23.28 -23.48
N ARG A 97 17.87 -23.30 -23.45
CA ARG A 97 18.69 -24.53 -23.49
C ARG A 97 18.37 -25.51 -22.35
N ASP A 98 17.89 -24.99 -21.21
CA ASP A 98 17.47 -25.77 -20.05
C ASP A 98 16.07 -26.39 -20.19
N ARG A 99 15.44 -26.29 -21.37
CA ARG A 99 14.08 -26.75 -21.67
C ARG A 99 12.98 -26.03 -20.91
N THR A 100 13.31 -24.91 -20.29
CA THR A 100 12.34 -24.04 -19.64
C THR A 100 12.02 -22.85 -20.52
N TRP A 101 10.78 -22.38 -20.38
CA TRP A 101 10.41 -21.09 -20.91
C TRP A 101 10.85 -20.00 -19.94
N ARG A 102 11.48 -18.94 -20.45
CA ARG A 102 11.73 -17.72 -19.68
C ARG A 102 11.03 -16.54 -20.31
N GLY A 103 10.78 -15.54 -19.48
CA GLY A 103 9.92 -14.42 -19.80
C GLY A 103 8.63 -14.55 -19.01
N GLU A 104 8.20 -13.44 -18.43
CA GLU A 104 6.99 -13.33 -17.63
C GLU A 104 6.00 -12.43 -18.36
N PRO A 105 5.43 -12.89 -19.50
CA PRO A 105 4.42 -12.13 -20.20
C PRO A 105 3.23 -11.90 -19.27
N ALA A 106 2.81 -10.63 -19.20
CA ALA A 106 1.78 -10.20 -18.27
C ALA A 106 0.95 -9.06 -18.87
N CYS A 107 -0.35 -9.13 -18.62
CA CYS A 107 -1.28 -8.05 -18.86
C CYS A 107 -1.74 -7.51 -17.52
N VAL A 108 -1.72 -6.19 -17.40
CA VAL A 108 -2.16 -5.47 -16.20
C VAL A 108 -3.26 -4.51 -16.58
N LYS A 109 -4.18 -4.30 -15.64
CA LYS A 109 -5.24 -3.30 -15.84
C LYS A 109 -4.65 -1.91 -15.74
N ARG A 110 -5.24 -0.96 -16.48
CA ARG A 110 -4.92 0.46 -16.36
C ARG A 110 -5.83 1.07 -15.30
N CYS A 111 -5.29 1.93 -14.46
CA CYS A 111 -6.14 2.69 -13.56
C CYS A 111 -6.86 3.79 -14.33
N GLY A 112 -8.13 3.99 -13.97
CA GLY A 112 -8.88 5.16 -14.43
C GLY A 112 -8.43 6.43 -13.73
N ARG A 113 -9.12 7.54 -14.02
CA ARG A 113 -8.97 8.79 -13.28
C ARG A 113 -9.20 8.54 -11.78
N PRO A 114 -8.24 8.90 -10.89
CA PRO A 114 -8.38 8.64 -9.46
C PRO A 114 -9.56 9.39 -8.87
N VAL A 115 -10.21 8.76 -7.88
CA VAL A 115 -11.34 9.31 -7.12
C VAL A 115 -10.89 9.47 -5.67
N PHE A 116 -11.00 10.69 -5.15
CA PHE A 116 -10.59 11.04 -3.80
C PHE A 116 -11.61 12.00 -3.15
N PRO A 117 -11.61 12.10 -1.80
CA PRO A 117 -12.50 13.00 -1.08
C PRO A 117 -12.43 14.46 -1.54
N THR A 118 -13.53 15.20 -1.41
CA THR A 118 -13.66 16.59 -1.89
C THR A 118 -12.80 17.60 -1.12
N ASN A 119 -12.33 17.24 0.09
CA ASN A 119 -11.37 18.04 0.86
C ASN A 119 -9.91 17.82 0.41
N MET A 120 -9.69 17.09 -0.68
CA MET A 120 -8.39 16.91 -1.33
C MET A 120 -8.37 17.50 -2.73
N ARG A 121 -7.15 17.79 -3.20
CA ARG A 121 -6.88 18.24 -4.56
C ARG A 121 -5.54 17.71 -5.05
N THR A 122 -5.34 17.78 -6.36
CA THR A 122 -4.05 17.55 -7.00
C THR A 122 -3.44 18.86 -7.46
N GLN A 123 -2.12 18.91 -7.54
CA GLN A 123 -1.41 20.06 -8.13
C GLN A 123 -1.44 20.03 -9.66
N ALA A 124 -1.44 18.84 -10.26
CA ALA A 124 -1.49 18.63 -11.70
C ALA A 124 -2.90 18.24 -12.15
N ALA A 125 -3.18 18.50 -13.43
CA ALA A 125 -4.40 18.02 -14.08
C ALA A 125 -4.40 16.49 -14.16
N LEU A 126 -5.55 15.89 -13.88
CA LEU A 126 -5.71 14.44 -13.97
C LEU A 126 -5.94 13.99 -15.41
N LEU A 127 -5.34 12.85 -15.75
CA LEU A 127 -5.60 12.11 -16.96
C LEU A 127 -6.80 11.17 -16.76
N ASN A 128 -7.29 10.60 -17.85
CA ASN A 128 -8.37 9.61 -17.80
C ASN A 128 -7.87 8.18 -17.61
N SER A 129 -6.58 7.91 -17.85
CA SER A 129 -5.98 6.58 -17.74
C SER A 129 -4.52 6.66 -17.33
N TYR A 130 -4.09 5.72 -16.49
CA TYR A 130 -2.76 5.61 -15.90
C TYR A 130 -2.22 4.18 -16.00
N GLN A 131 -0.90 4.05 -16.11
CA GLN A 131 -0.18 2.77 -16.11
C GLN A 131 0.13 2.34 -14.68
N VAL A 132 0.35 1.05 -14.49
CA VAL A 132 0.79 0.50 -13.20
C VAL A 132 2.10 1.18 -12.77
N GLY A 133 2.17 1.59 -11.52
CA GLY A 133 3.29 2.36 -10.97
C GLY A 133 3.21 3.86 -11.20
N ASP A 134 2.26 4.36 -12.01
CA ASP A 134 2.00 5.80 -12.10
C ASP A 134 1.53 6.33 -10.74
N ARG A 135 1.93 7.56 -10.43
CA ARG A 135 1.73 8.19 -9.12
C ARG A 135 1.02 9.52 -9.24
N VAL A 136 0.09 9.77 -8.31
CA VAL A 136 -0.60 11.04 -8.17
C VAL A 136 -0.46 11.52 -6.73
N THR A 137 0.02 12.76 -6.58
CA THR A 137 0.14 13.39 -5.25
C THR A 137 -1.14 14.16 -4.93
N LEU A 138 -1.72 13.84 -3.77
CA LEU A 138 -2.86 14.49 -3.18
C LEU A 138 -2.44 15.41 -2.04
N GLU A 139 -3.11 16.55 -1.94
CA GLU A 139 -2.93 17.52 -0.86
C GLU A 139 -4.28 17.98 -0.33
N CYS A 140 -4.32 18.39 0.94
CA CYS A 140 -5.52 18.97 1.52
C CYS A 140 -5.85 20.30 0.85
N VAL A 141 -7.13 20.53 0.59
CA VAL A 141 -7.62 21.78 -0.01
C VAL A 141 -7.26 22.98 0.88
N HIS A 142 -7.39 22.82 2.19
CA HIS A 142 -6.92 23.81 3.16
C HIS A 142 -5.52 23.44 3.66
N ARG A 143 -4.57 24.39 3.55
CA ARG A 143 -3.17 24.17 3.94
C ARG A 143 -2.97 23.94 5.44
N SER A 144 -3.94 24.31 6.27
CA SER A 144 -3.90 24.13 7.72
C SER A 144 -4.43 22.77 8.17
N ASP A 145 -5.05 21.99 7.28
CA ASP A 145 -5.48 20.64 7.59
C ASP A 145 -4.26 19.70 7.52
N ALA A 146 -4.18 18.72 8.42
CA ALA A 146 -3.08 17.75 8.36
C ALA A 146 -3.44 16.59 7.46
N LEU A 147 -2.47 16.22 6.63
CA LEU A 147 -2.54 15.01 5.84
C LEU A 147 -2.22 13.79 6.72
N GLY A 148 -3.14 12.84 6.79
CA GLY A 148 -2.93 11.53 7.38
C GLY A 148 -2.61 10.50 6.30
N GLY A 149 -1.61 9.65 6.55
CA GLY A 149 -1.20 8.60 5.59
C GLY A 149 -0.28 9.11 4.48
N ASN A 150 -0.23 8.36 3.37
CA ASN A 150 0.66 8.67 2.24
C ASN A 150 -0.01 9.68 1.28
N ALA A 151 0.66 10.79 1.02
CA ALA A 151 0.21 11.80 0.06
C ALA A 151 0.13 11.27 -1.37
N VAL A 152 0.90 10.23 -1.69
CA VAL A 152 1.02 9.71 -3.05
C VAL A 152 0.19 8.44 -3.17
N ILE A 153 -0.80 8.48 -4.05
CA ILE A 153 -1.50 7.28 -4.49
C ILE A 153 -0.81 6.70 -5.73
N GLU A 154 -0.77 5.37 -5.82
CA GLU A 154 -0.11 4.63 -6.89
C GLU A 154 -1.10 3.70 -7.60
N CYS A 155 -0.99 3.60 -8.92
CA CYS A 155 -1.81 2.69 -9.71
C CYS A 155 -1.30 1.24 -9.58
N GLN A 156 -2.17 0.32 -9.18
CA GLN A 156 -1.87 -1.10 -8.98
C GLN A 156 -2.20 -1.94 -10.22
N ASP A 157 -1.63 -3.14 -10.28
CA ASP A 157 -1.79 -4.12 -11.38
C ASP A 157 -3.24 -4.59 -11.62
N ASN A 158 -4.07 -4.51 -10.58
CA ASN A 158 -5.50 -4.80 -10.61
C ASN A 158 -6.36 -3.64 -11.15
N GLY A 159 -5.76 -2.50 -11.52
CA GLY A 159 -6.43 -1.32 -12.05
C GLY A 159 -7.05 -0.42 -10.99
N ALA A 160 -6.77 -0.65 -9.70
CA ALA A 160 -7.17 0.20 -8.60
C ALA A 160 -6.02 1.12 -8.15
N TRP A 161 -6.38 2.25 -7.57
CA TRP A 161 -5.43 3.11 -6.86
C TRP A 161 -5.23 2.59 -5.44
N THR A 162 -4.04 2.80 -4.88
CA THR A 162 -3.81 2.63 -3.43
C THR A 162 -4.75 3.52 -2.61
N GLU A 163 -4.89 3.21 -1.33
CA GLU A 163 -5.74 3.96 -0.41
C GLU A 163 -5.43 5.47 -0.42
N ASN A 164 -6.50 6.27 -0.42
CA ASN A 164 -6.38 7.71 -0.33
C ASN A 164 -5.85 8.11 1.07
N PRO A 165 -5.04 9.18 1.17
CA PRO A 165 -4.78 9.79 2.47
C PRO A 165 -6.08 10.31 3.09
N THR A 166 -5.98 10.84 4.31
CA THR A 166 -7.04 11.60 4.96
C THR A 166 -6.60 13.05 5.16
N CYS A 167 -7.57 13.96 5.22
CA CYS A 167 -7.33 15.35 5.61
C CYS A 167 -8.13 15.62 6.87
N ALA A 168 -7.45 15.64 8.01
CA ALA A 168 -8.06 15.95 9.29
C ALA A 168 -8.05 17.47 9.48
N ARG A 169 -9.23 18.03 9.73
CA ARG A 169 -9.35 19.41 10.20
C ARG A 169 -8.75 19.47 11.59
N ARG A 170 -7.97 20.52 11.85
CA ARG A 170 -7.27 20.65 13.13
C ARG A 170 -7.47 22.02 13.74
N CYS A 171 -7.62 22.05 15.06
CA CYS A 171 -7.57 23.26 15.85
C CYS A 171 -6.12 23.52 16.26
N SER A 172 -5.71 24.79 16.21
CA SER A 172 -4.47 25.22 16.82
C SER A 172 -4.54 25.11 18.34
N ARG A 173 -3.37 25.05 18.99
CA ARG A 173 -3.23 25.15 20.45
C ARG A 173 -4.19 26.19 21.05
N PRO A 174 -5.07 25.80 21.98
CA PRO A 174 -5.97 26.75 22.61
C PRO A 174 -5.16 27.72 23.48
N HIS A 175 -5.62 28.97 23.55
CA HIS A 175 -5.08 29.94 24.50
C HIS A 175 -5.52 29.56 25.92
N ASN A 176 -4.64 29.82 26.90
CA ASN A 176 -5.02 29.64 28.31
C ASN A 176 -6.07 30.67 28.71
N PRO A 177 -7.25 30.26 29.21
CA PRO A 177 -8.24 31.19 29.75
C PRO A 177 -7.69 31.94 30.98
N VAL A 178 -8.30 33.08 31.30
CA VAL A 178 -7.89 33.90 32.44
C VAL A 178 -8.00 33.11 33.75
N ASN A 179 -6.96 33.22 34.60
CA ASN A 179 -6.86 32.51 35.89
C ASN A 179 -6.95 30.97 35.78
N MET A 180 -6.67 30.42 34.60
CA MET A 180 -6.65 28.99 34.36
C MET A 180 -5.31 28.49 33.85
N ARG A 181 -5.04 27.22 34.14
CA ARG A 181 -3.94 26.46 33.56
C ARG A 181 -4.47 25.15 32.98
N PRO A 182 -3.85 24.63 31.92
CA PRO A 182 -4.25 23.33 31.39
C PRO A 182 -3.89 22.23 32.39
N ALA A 183 -4.71 21.17 32.43
CA ALA A 183 -4.46 19.99 33.27
C ALA A 183 -3.33 19.10 32.72
N VAL A 184 -2.99 19.28 31.43
CA VAL A 184 -1.93 18.55 30.71
C VAL A 184 -1.07 19.55 29.93
N VAL A 185 0.10 19.12 29.46
CA VAL A 185 0.88 19.91 28.51
C VAL A 185 0.11 20.01 27.21
N LEU A 186 -0.12 21.23 26.73
CA LEU A 186 -0.82 21.41 25.46
C LEU A 186 0.10 21.10 24.29
N GLU A 187 -0.43 20.33 23.34
CA GLU A 187 0.12 20.16 22.00
C GLU A 187 -0.17 21.38 21.12
N ASP A 188 0.51 21.46 19.98
CA ASP A 188 0.36 22.57 19.06
C ASP A 188 -0.86 22.41 18.12
N ILE A 189 -1.32 21.17 17.93
CA ILE A 189 -2.36 20.83 16.95
C ILE A 189 -3.26 19.69 17.46
N TYR A 190 -4.58 19.89 17.41
CA TYR A 190 -5.60 18.92 17.86
C TYR A 190 -6.57 18.56 16.74
N GLU A 191 -7.03 17.31 16.70
CA GLU A 191 -8.07 16.85 15.76
C GLU A 191 -9.47 17.26 16.21
N VAL A 192 -10.42 17.35 15.27
CA VAL A 192 -11.82 17.61 15.62
C VAL A 192 -12.34 16.53 16.57
N GLY A 193 -12.97 16.95 17.66
CA GLY A 193 -13.44 16.08 18.74
C GLY A 193 -12.43 15.91 19.88
N ASP A 194 -11.16 16.26 19.69
CA ASP A 194 -10.18 16.30 20.79
C ASP A 194 -10.61 17.32 21.84
N SER A 195 -10.28 17.01 23.09
CA SER A 195 -10.64 17.87 24.22
C SER A 195 -9.47 18.18 25.13
N VAL A 196 -9.41 19.44 25.56
CA VAL A 196 -8.41 19.94 26.49
C VAL A 196 -9.10 20.36 27.76
N ARG A 197 -8.63 19.85 28.91
CA ARG A 197 -9.16 20.23 30.23
C ARG A 197 -8.35 21.35 30.86
N PHE A 198 -9.06 22.34 31.39
CA PHE A 198 -8.52 23.43 32.20
C PHE A 198 -8.92 23.29 33.67
N GLN A 199 -8.09 23.88 34.53
CA GLN A 199 -8.31 23.97 35.96
C GLN A 199 -7.92 25.37 36.45
N CYS A 200 -8.54 25.82 37.55
CA CYS A 200 -8.19 27.10 38.15
C CYS A 200 -6.75 27.10 38.64
N VAL A 201 -6.08 28.25 38.50
CA VAL A 201 -4.73 28.46 39.03
C VAL A 201 -4.75 28.43 40.56
N HIS A 202 -5.74 29.09 41.17
CA HIS A 202 -5.96 29.05 42.61
C HIS A 202 -6.86 27.88 42.97
N VAL A 203 -6.41 27.05 43.91
CA VAL A 203 -7.14 25.86 44.36
C VAL A 203 -8.46 26.18 45.06
N SER A 204 -8.57 27.38 45.63
CA SER A 204 -9.78 27.88 46.28
C SER A 204 -10.88 28.27 45.29
N ASP A 205 -10.54 28.55 44.03
CA ASP A 205 -11.50 29.05 43.06
C ASP A 205 -12.39 27.92 42.54
N ARG A 206 -13.65 28.25 42.22
CA ARG A 206 -14.57 27.32 41.57
C ARG A 206 -14.54 27.48 40.07
N LEU A 207 -14.34 26.38 39.36
CA LEU A 207 -14.57 26.31 37.92
C LEU A 207 -16.09 26.25 37.63
N VAL A 208 -16.53 27.09 36.71
CA VAL A 208 -17.91 27.20 36.23
C VAL A 208 -17.94 26.96 34.73
N GLY A 209 -18.85 26.08 34.29
CA GLY A 209 -18.95 25.61 32.91
C GLY A 209 -18.28 24.25 32.70
N ASN A 210 -18.07 23.87 31.43
CA ASN A 210 -17.39 22.63 31.10
C ASN A 210 -15.87 22.79 31.24
N ALA A 211 -15.25 22.01 32.12
CA ALA A 211 -13.80 22.05 32.30
C ALA A 211 -13.01 21.66 31.03
N ALA A 212 -13.64 20.91 30.13
CA ALA A 212 -13.08 20.53 28.84
C ALA A 212 -13.61 21.43 27.71
N ILE A 213 -12.70 22.00 26.93
CA ILE A 213 -13.03 22.57 25.62
C ILE A 213 -12.78 21.53 24.54
N VAL A 214 -13.56 21.56 23.46
CA VAL A 214 -13.52 20.57 22.37
C VAL A 214 -13.23 21.27 21.04
N CYS A 215 -12.34 20.71 20.24
CA CYS A 215 -12.06 21.18 18.89
C CYS A 215 -13.26 20.88 17.97
N GLN A 216 -13.84 21.91 17.37
CA GLN A 216 -15.03 21.81 16.53
C GLN A 216 -14.67 21.67 15.05
N ASP A 217 -15.65 21.23 14.25
CA ASP A 217 -15.52 21.14 12.80
C ASP A 217 -15.07 22.47 12.18
N ASP A 218 -15.51 23.62 12.67
CA ASP A 218 -15.13 24.93 12.11
C ASP A 218 -13.67 25.35 12.40
N ARG A 219 -12.89 24.52 13.10
CA ARG A 219 -11.51 24.76 13.56
C ARG A 219 -11.42 25.73 14.73
N THR A 220 -12.53 25.97 15.44
CA THR A 220 -12.55 26.71 16.70
C THR A 220 -12.72 25.77 17.89
N TRP A 221 -12.39 26.27 19.07
CA TRP A 221 -12.67 25.57 20.32
C TRP A 221 -14.04 25.99 20.85
N THR A 222 -14.76 25.07 21.50
CA THR A 222 -15.95 25.42 22.29
C THR A 222 -15.63 26.47 23.35
N ASP A 223 -16.65 27.14 23.87
CA ASP A 223 -16.52 28.18 24.89
C ASP A 223 -15.66 27.77 26.10
N ASN A 224 -14.80 28.69 26.54
CA ASN A 224 -13.93 28.48 27.70
C ASN A 224 -14.74 28.44 29.01
N PRO A 225 -14.33 27.61 29.98
CA PRO A 225 -14.85 27.71 31.34
C PRO A 225 -14.36 29.00 32.01
N THR A 226 -14.95 29.31 33.17
CA THR A 226 -14.55 30.47 33.99
C THR A 226 -14.20 30.05 35.41
N CYS A 227 -13.22 30.71 36.03
CA CYS A 227 -12.88 30.53 37.44
C CYS A 227 -13.46 31.68 38.23
N VAL A 228 -14.33 31.35 39.18
CA VAL A 228 -14.94 32.30 40.10
C VAL A 228 -14.22 32.17 41.43
N ALA A 229 -13.63 33.27 41.88
CA ALA A 229 -12.94 33.31 43.16
C ALA A 229 -13.92 33.01 44.30
N ARG A 230 -13.40 32.34 45.33
CA ARG A 230 -14.13 32.04 46.56
C ARG A 230 -13.42 32.66 47.75
N CYS A 231 -14.20 33.10 48.72
CA CYS A 231 -13.71 33.70 49.94
C CYS A 231 -13.55 32.62 51.02
N THR A 232 -12.42 32.62 51.71
CA THR A 232 -12.30 31.93 53.00
C THR A 232 -12.86 32.81 54.10
N LEU A 233 -13.11 32.23 55.28
CA LEU A 233 -13.33 33.04 56.47
C LEU A 233 -12.09 33.92 56.74
N PRO A 234 -12.29 35.15 57.21
CA PRO A 234 -11.18 35.99 57.63
C PRO A 234 -10.47 35.37 58.85
N ASP A 235 -9.16 35.60 58.96
CA ASP A 235 -8.40 35.17 60.12
C ASP A 235 -8.95 35.81 61.41
N THR A 236 -9.31 34.98 62.39
CA THR A 236 -9.82 35.44 63.69
C THR A 236 -8.69 35.65 64.68
N PRO A 237 -8.51 36.87 65.24
CA PRO A 237 -7.55 37.08 66.33
C PRO A 237 -7.91 36.20 67.54
N ALA A 238 -6.91 35.75 68.30
CA ALA A 238 -7.07 34.75 69.37
C ALA A 238 -8.08 35.10 70.48
N GLN A 239 -8.46 36.38 70.59
CA GLN A 239 -9.44 36.89 71.56
C GLN A 239 -10.89 36.91 71.05
N PHE A 240 -11.12 36.55 69.78
CA PHE A 240 -12.44 36.52 69.15
C PHE A 240 -12.75 35.14 68.60
N ARG A 241 -14.02 34.72 68.70
CA ARG A 241 -14.55 33.51 68.07
C ARG A 241 -15.59 33.91 67.03
N ILE A 242 -15.44 33.43 65.80
CA ILE A 242 -16.50 33.52 64.79
C ILE A 242 -17.50 32.39 65.05
N GLU A 243 -18.74 32.74 65.40
CA GLU A 243 -19.86 31.79 65.47
C GLU A 243 -20.78 32.00 64.26
N ILE A 244 -20.72 31.06 63.32
CA ILE A 244 -21.56 31.08 62.12
C ILE A 244 -22.83 30.28 62.42
N THR A 245 -23.96 30.97 62.48
CA THR A 245 -25.25 30.36 62.81
C THR A 245 -25.92 29.70 61.60
N ASN A 246 -25.47 30.00 60.38
CA ASN A 246 -26.02 29.44 59.16
C ASN A 246 -24.96 29.22 58.06
N ASN A 247 -25.05 28.09 57.34
CA ASN A 247 -24.28 27.79 56.14
C ASN A 247 -22.75 27.81 56.32
N GLN A 248 -22.25 27.20 57.41
CA GLN A 248 -20.82 27.05 57.65
C GLN A 248 -20.17 26.19 56.55
N GLN A 249 -19.28 26.81 55.79
CA GLN A 249 -18.52 26.18 54.70
C GLN A 249 -17.04 26.57 54.80
N GLU A 250 -16.16 25.77 54.20
CA GLU A 250 -14.74 26.10 54.10
C GLU A 250 -14.48 27.24 53.10
N LEU A 251 -15.35 27.41 52.10
CA LEU A 251 -15.23 28.40 51.03
C LEU A 251 -16.60 28.98 50.67
N TYR A 252 -16.68 30.30 50.48
CA TYR A 252 -17.90 31.05 50.18
C TYR A 252 -17.83 31.68 48.78
N GLU A 253 -18.97 31.81 48.11
CA GLU A 253 -19.04 32.55 46.84
C GLU A 253 -18.99 34.06 47.09
N ILE A 254 -18.47 34.82 46.12
CA ILE A 254 -18.46 36.28 46.19
C ILE A 254 -19.91 36.77 46.31
N GLY A 255 -20.18 37.58 47.35
CA GLY A 255 -21.51 38.09 47.66
C GLY A 255 -22.31 37.24 48.65
N ALA A 256 -21.76 36.12 49.14
CA ALA A 256 -22.37 35.35 50.22
C ALA A 256 -22.49 36.21 51.50
N VAL A 257 -23.69 36.18 52.11
CA VAL A 257 -23.95 36.84 53.38
C VAL A 257 -23.86 35.80 54.49
N ILE A 258 -22.91 35.99 55.40
CA ILE A 258 -22.71 35.15 56.58
C ILE A 258 -23.21 35.93 57.79
N THR A 259 -24.05 35.31 58.61
CA THR A 259 -24.55 35.90 59.86
C THR A 259 -23.77 35.36 61.05
N PHE A 260 -23.28 36.28 61.88
CA PHE A 260 -22.57 35.97 63.12
C PHE A 260 -23.57 35.99 64.29
N GLY A 261 -23.48 34.98 65.16
CA GLY A 261 -24.27 34.85 66.40
C GLY A 261 -23.55 35.35 67.63
#